data_AF-A0A968ULS2-F1
#
_entry.id   AF-A0A968ULS2-F1
#
_cell.length_a   1.000
_cell.length_b   1.000
_cell.length_c   1.000
_cell.angle_alpha   90.00
_cell.angle_beta   90.00
_cell.angle_gamma   90.00
#
_symmetry.space_group_name_H-M   'P 1'
#
loop_
_entity.id
_entity.type
_entity.pdbx_description
1 polymer ?
#
loop_
_entity_poly.entity_id
_entity_poly.type
_entity_poly.pdbx_seq_one_letter_code
_entity_poly.pdbx_strand_id
1 'polypeptide(L)'
;MAEIINRTNNPLVISQERIGNIMPLFYLLKENSRTLMLDTGDIHLPQDIKNSDVFLLNPSLPIKETYQQLSNRSLNVVYQYSEGMINVELYLSK
;
A
#
# COMPACT_ATOMS: atom_id res chain seq x y z
N MET A 1 -2.21 -13.15 -8.29
CA MET A 1 -2.13 -13.01 -6.81
C MET A 1 -2.49 -11.61 -6.29
N ALA A 2 -2.79 -10.60 -7.14
CA ALA A 2 -3.43 -9.34 -6.71
C ALA A 2 -4.96 -9.42 -6.55
N GLU A 3 -5.47 -10.64 -6.41
CA GLU A 3 -6.88 -10.90 -6.17
C GLU A 3 -7.35 -10.30 -4.83
N ILE A 4 -6.44 -10.09 -3.88
CA ILE A 4 -6.75 -9.55 -2.55
C ILE A 4 -7.22 -8.10 -2.62
N ILE A 5 -6.60 -7.26 -3.45
CA ILE A 5 -7.03 -5.86 -3.61
C ILE A 5 -8.39 -5.82 -4.30
N ASN A 6 -8.60 -6.70 -5.28
CA ASN A 6 -9.86 -6.81 -6.03
C ASN A 6 -11.05 -7.31 -5.20
N ARG A 7 -10.81 -7.83 -3.99
CA ARG A 7 -11.86 -8.23 -3.03
C ARG A 7 -12.29 -7.09 -2.10
N THR A 8 -11.65 -5.92 -2.20
CA THR A 8 -11.94 -4.75 -1.36
C THR A 8 -12.76 -3.74 -2.15
N ASN A 9 -13.77 -3.14 -1.52
CA ASN A 9 -14.71 -2.24 -2.21
C ASN A 9 -14.08 -0.86 -2.51
N ASN A 10 -13.20 -0.36 -1.65
CA ASN A 10 -12.52 0.92 -1.78
C ASN A 10 -11.07 0.81 -1.29
N PRO A 11 -10.17 0.13 -2.03
CA PRO A 11 -8.78 0.02 -1.63
C PRO A 11 -8.09 1.38 -1.68
N LEU A 12 -7.35 1.71 -0.62
CA LEU A 12 -6.39 2.80 -0.60
C LEU A 12 -4.98 2.22 -0.69
N VAL A 13 -4.28 2.51 -1.78
CA VAL A 13 -2.87 2.13 -1.95
C VAL A 13 -1.99 3.33 -1.63
N ILE A 14 -1.05 3.16 -0.71
CA ILE A 14 -0.11 4.21 -0.30
C ILE A 14 1.30 3.79 -0.73
N SER A 15 2.01 4.67 -1.42
CA SER A 15 3.39 4.43 -1.87
C SER A 15 4.28 5.65 -1.64
N GLN A 16 5.55 5.41 -1.30
CA GLN A 16 6.60 6.44 -1.24
C GLN A 16 7.40 6.53 -2.53
N GLU A 17 7.24 5.57 -3.43
CA GLU A 17 7.93 5.56 -4.71
C GLU A 17 7.00 6.05 -5.80
N ARG A 18 7.58 6.68 -6.84
CA ARG A 18 6.80 7.01 -8.03
C ARG A 18 6.26 5.71 -8.61
N ILE A 19 4.94 5.58 -8.54
CA ILE A 19 4.25 4.33 -8.83
C ILE A 19 4.47 3.90 -10.30
N GLY A 20 4.85 4.82 -11.19
CA GLY A 20 5.23 4.53 -12.58
C GLY A 20 6.40 3.55 -12.73
N ASN A 21 7.25 3.38 -11.71
CA ASN A 21 8.33 2.38 -11.72
C ASN A 21 7.86 0.97 -11.30
N ILE A 22 6.60 0.83 -10.87
CA ILE A 22 6.04 -0.42 -10.34
C ILE A 22 4.91 -0.90 -11.26
N MET A 23 5.21 -0.93 -12.56
CA MET A 23 4.35 -1.36 -13.65
C MET A 23 3.63 -2.73 -13.42
N PRO A 24 4.22 -3.73 -12.72
CA PRO A 24 3.53 -4.99 -12.44
C PRO A 24 2.29 -4.86 -11.54
N LEU A 25 2.22 -3.84 -10.67
CA LEU A 25 1.10 -3.67 -9.74
C LEU A 25 -0.09 -2.92 -10.37
N PHE A 26 0.15 -2.01 -11.32
CA PHE A 26 -0.92 -1.23 -11.94
C PHE A 26 -1.85 -2.06 -12.84
N TYR A 27 -1.32 -3.05 -13.56
CA TYR A 27 -2.17 -4.00 -14.30
C TYR A 27 -3.12 -4.79 -13.39
N LEU A 28 -2.89 -4.74 -12.08
CA LEU A 28 -3.56 -5.54 -11.08
C LEU A 28 -4.50 -4.72 -10.17
N LEU A 29 -4.40 -3.39 -10.21
CA LEU A 29 -5.26 -2.45 -9.51
C LEU A 29 -6.44 -2.07 -10.42
N LYS A 30 -7.67 -2.43 -10.04
CA LYS A 30 -8.88 -2.00 -10.76
C LYS A 30 -9.03 -0.47 -10.78
N GLU A 31 -9.80 0.03 -11.74
CA GLU A 31 -10.19 1.46 -11.89
C GLU A 31 -10.70 2.15 -10.62
N ASN A 32 -11.13 1.40 -9.59
CA ASN A 32 -11.69 1.93 -8.35
C ASN A 32 -10.69 2.12 -7.21
N SER A 33 -9.41 1.73 -7.37
CA SER A 33 -8.42 1.94 -6.33
C SER A 33 -8.02 3.40 -6.23
N ARG A 34 -8.04 3.96 -5.01
CA ARG A 34 -7.44 5.26 -4.74
C ARG A 34 -5.96 5.06 -4.46
N THR A 35 -5.10 5.81 -5.12
CA THR A 35 -3.67 5.76 -4.86
C THR A 35 -3.22 7.09 -4.27
N LEU A 36 -2.51 7.01 -3.14
CA LEU A 36 -1.89 8.15 -2.48
C LEU A 36 -0.38 7.97 -2.55
N MET A 37 0.30 8.97 -3.13
CA MET A 37 1.74 9.05 -3.07
C MET A 37 2.13 9.91 -1.88
N LEU A 38 2.92 9.36 -0.95
CA LEU A 38 3.48 10.13 0.15
C LEU A 38 4.77 10.77 -0.34
N ASP A 39 4.83 12.10 -0.25
CA ASP A 39 6.09 12.81 -0.47
C ASP A 39 6.99 12.59 0.75
N THR A 40 8.28 12.36 0.51
CA THR A 40 9.24 12.05 1.56
C THR A 40 9.40 13.25 2.50
N GLY A 41 8.72 13.22 3.64
CA GLY A 41 8.81 14.27 4.66
C GLY A 41 7.53 14.48 5.44
N ASP A 42 6.37 14.20 4.85
CA ASP A 42 5.07 14.45 5.48
C ASP A 42 4.13 13.25 5.30
N ILE A 43 3.99 12.47 6.37
CA ILE A 43 3.11 11.29 6.41
C ILE A 43 1.69 11.77 6.74
N HIS A 44 1.09 12.55 5.85
CA HIS A 44 -0.31 12.95 5.97
C HIS A 44 -1.21 11.79 5.52
N LEU A 45 -1.49 10.90 6.45
CA LEU A 45 -2.43 9.80 6.26
C LEU A 45 -3.87 10.33 6.26
N PRO A 46 -4.70 9.93 5.28
CA PRO A 46 -6.09 10.37 5.21
C PRO A 46 -6.90 9.85 6.42
N GLN A 47 -7.77 10.69 6.99
CA GLN A 47 -8.48 10.40 8.24
C GLN A 47 -9.45 9.21 8.16
N ASP A 48 -9.90 8.87 6.94
CA ASP A 48 -10.80 7.77 6.59
C ASP A 48 -10.11 6.40 6.45
N ILE A 49 -8.83 6.30 6.80
CA ILE A 49 -8.06 5.04 6.86
C ILE A 49 -8.73 3.96 7.70
N LYS A 50 -9.48 4.33 8.75
CA LYS A 50 -10.15 3.35 9.62
C LYS A 50 -11.22 2.54 8.89
N ASN A 51 -11.82 3.10 7.84
CA ASN A 51 -12.94 2.48 7.12
C ASN A 51 -12.54 1.87 5.78
N SER A 52 -11.26 1.97 5.41
CA SER A 52 -10.74 1.47 4.14
C SER A 52 -9.82 0.27 4.37
N ASP A 53 -9.78 -0.66 3.42
CA ASP A 53 -8.71 -1.64 3.33
C ASP A 53 -7.48 -0.93 2.75
N VAL A 54 -6.46 -0.74 3.58
CA VAL A 54 -5.30 0.07 3.24
C VAL A 54 -4.13 -0.84 2.91
N PHE A 55 -3.56 -0.59 1.74
CA PHE A 55 -2.45 -1.32 1.20
C PHE A 55 -1.22 -0.41 1.15
N LEU A 56 -0.14 -0.79 1.81
CA LEU A 56 1.13 -0.07 1.76
C LEU A 56 2.06 -0.78 0.78
N LEU A 57 2.55 -0.04 -0.20
CA LEU A 57 3.45 -0.54 -1.24
C LEU A 57 4.90 -0.16 -0.92
N ASN A 58 5.76 -1.17 -0.76
CA ASN A 58 7.17 -1.01 -0.39
C ASN A 58 7.39 0.06 0.71
N PRO A 59 6.61 0.04 1.81
CA PRO A 59 6.75 1.08 2.82
C PRO A 59 8.11 0.96 3.51
N SER A 60 8.78 2.09 3.71
CA SER A 60 9.95 2.16 4.59
C SER A 60 9.57 1.82 6.04
N LEU A 61 10.55 1.43 6.85
CA LEU A 61 10.34 1.09 8.27
C LEU A 61 9.62 2.20 9.06
N PRO A 62 9.97 3.49 8.93
CA PRO A 62 9.25 4.57 9.63
C PRO A 62 7.77 4.66 9.25
N ILE A 63 7.41 4.39 7.99
CA ILE A 63 6.00 4.36 7.57
C ILE A 63 5.26 3.20 8.20
N LYS A 64 5.88 2.00 8.21
CA LYS A 64 5.27 0.82 8.84
C LYS A 64 4.95 1.11 10.31
N GLU A 65 5.92 1.65 11.05
CA GLU A 65 5.77 1.99 12.46
C GLU A 65 4.70 3.07 12.69
N THR A 66 4.78 4.20 11.97
CA THR A 66 3.82 5.30 12.05
C THR A 66 2.41 4.81 11.76
N TYR A 67 2.25 3.99 10.73
CA TYR A 67 0.96 3.47 10.32
C TYR A 67 0.40 2.48 11.35
N GLN A 68 1.21 1.57 11.89
CA GLN A 68 0.80 0.65 12.96
C GLN A 68 0.37 1.40 14.22
N GLN A 69 1.09 2.47 14.60
CA GLN A 69 0.74 3.31 15.74
C GLN A 69 -0.59 4.05 15.54
N LEU A 70 -0.80 4.67 14.37
CA LEU A 70 -2.00 5.48 14.10
C LEU A 70 -3.25 4.64 13.86
N SER A 71 -3.11 3.50 13.19
CA SER A 71 -4.24 2.61 12.87
C SER A 71 -4.56 1.63 14.00
N ASN A 72 -3.63 1.39 14.92
CA ASN A 72 -3.70 0.31 15.92
C ASN A 72 -3.99 -1.07 15.28
N ARG A 73 -3.46 -1.30 14.07
CA ARG A 73 -3.65 -2.52 13.29
C ARG A 73 -2.31 -3.14 12.94
N SER A 74 -2.32 -4.45 12.75
CA SER A 74 -1.16 -5.17 12.26
C SER A 74 -0.97 -4.94 10.76
N LEU A 75 0.27 -4.84 10.31
CA LEU A 75 0.61 -4.83 8.88
C LEU A 75 1.08 -6.21 8.49
N ASN A 76 0.35 -6.84 7.57
CA ASN A 76 0.67 -8.19 7.10
C ASN A 76 1.05 -8.13 5.62
N VAL A 77 2.14 -8.79 5.23
CA VAL A 77 2.49 -8.94 3.81
C VAL A 77 1.42 -9.81 3.15
N VAL A 78 0.77 -9.26 2.12
CA VAL A 78 -0.27 -9.95 1.34
C VAL A 78 0.15 -10.23 -0.10
N TYR A 79 1.23 -9.59 -0.56
CA TYR A 79 1.83 -9.84 -1.86
C TYR A 79 3.33 -9.58 -1.77
N GLN A 80 4.10 -10.49 -2.36
CA GLN A 80 5.54 -10.35 -2.51
C GLN A 80 5.93 -10.82 -3.92
N TYR A 81 6.73 -10.03 -4.60
CA TYR A 81 7.28 -10.33 -5.90
C TYR A 81 8.74 -9.89 -5.93
N SER A 82 9.60 -10.77 -6.44
CA SER A 82 11.03 -10.50 -6.60
C SER A 82 11.46 -11.02 -7.97
N GLU A 83 12.06 -10.14 -8.77
CA GLU A 83 12.65 -10.49 -10.06
C GLU A 83 13.87 -9.60 -10.31
N GLY A 84 15.06 -10.21 -10.34
CA GLY A 84 16.32 -9.47 -10.45
C GLY A 84 16.51 -8.48 -9.31
N MET A 85 16.58 -7.19 -9.65
CA MET A 85 16.74 -6.09 -8.68
C MET A 85 15.40 -5.52 -8.19
N ILE A 86 14.28 -5.98 -8.76
CA ILE A 86 12.95 -5.49 -8.42
C ILE A 86 12.42 -6.29 -7.25
N ASN A 87 12.13 -5.62 -6.14
CA ASN A 87 11.45 -6.18 -4.99
C ASN A 87 10.18 -5.39 -4.71
N VAL A 88 9.05 -6.09 -4.66
CA VAL A 88 7.73 -5.51 -4.47
C VAL A 88 7.04 -6.26 -3.34
N GLU A 89 6.66 -5.52 -2.31
CA GLU A 89 5.91 -6.00 -1.17
C GLU A 89 4.68 -5.12 -0.97
N LEU A 90 3.54 -5.76 -0.80
CA LEU A 90 2.28 -5.10 -0.44
C LEU A 90 1.86 -5.56 0.94
N TYR A 91 1.62 -4.61 1.82
CA TYR A 91 1.18 -4.83 3.18
C TYR A 91 -0.29 -4.44 3.30
N LEU A 92 -1.10 -5.27 3.94
CA LEU A 92 -2.48 -4.96 4.29
C LEU A 92 -2.57 -4.65 5.78
N SER A 93 -3.24 -3.55 6.10
CA SER A 93 -3.60 -3.20 7.47
C SER A 93 -4.98 -3.76 7.83
N LYS A 94 -5.00 -4.74 8.74
CA LYS A 94 -6.23 -5.32 9.31
C LYS A 94 -6.11 -5.49 10.82
#